data_AF-D3BRS0-F1
#
_entry.id   AF-D3BRS0-F1
#
_cell.length_a   1.000
_cell.length_b   1.000
_cell.length_c   1.000
_cell.angle_alpha   90.00
_cell.angle_beta   90.00
_cell.angle_gamma   90.00
#
_symmetry.space_group_name_H-M   'P 1'
#
loop_
_entity.id
_entity.type
_entity.pdbx_description
1 polymer ?
#
loop_
_entity_poly.entity_id
_entity_poly.type
_entity_poly.pdbx_seq_one_letter_code
_entity_poly.pdbx_strand_id
1 'polypeptide(L)'
;MVAVCTSWVVLFIKHGLEPSNSPVLGDGKGIAQILGNIVFNYAYITTLPSWVNESKSNVNIKKTIWASSGFSTFLFIVVGLLGSLAFGNMPSNSDILSVINSSPEANIFTKISVYAFPFAVLTASIPVFSIIVKYNLLQTKLPKFGAILLAIFLPWIIVIPFMTGDRLLYISNYASLFFSSASNFIIPLLIYLKSVQFRKNGRTMTDHQKQILKEAGIDPILLEQPMSPSSSVELEELQLIYRVFPRLDLEKCKRVAIACITLLGFIIPIVIITTFVFQYAT
;
A
#
# COMPACT_ATOMS: atom_id res chain seq x y z
N MET A 1 17.71 7.83 1.03
CA MET A 1 16.70 7.54 2.08
C MET A 1 17.34 7.51 3.46
N VAL A 2 18.15 6.49 3.81
CA VAL A 2 18.73 6.35 5.16
C VAL A 2 19.45 7.62 5.64
N ALA A 3 20.35 8.19 4.84
CA ALA A 3 21.07 9.42 5.20
C ALA A 3 20.14 10.63 5.46
N VAL A 4 19.03 10.73 4.71
CA VAL A 4 18.03 11.80 4.90
C VAL A 4 17.29 11.58 6.21
N CYS A 5 16.79 10.37 6.44
CA CYS A 5 16.11 10.01 7.70
C CYS A 5 17.02 10.21 8.91
N THR A 6 18.29 9.79 8.83
CA THR A 6 19.28 10.00 9.90
C THR A 6 19.49 11.49 10.16
N SER A 7 19.59 12.32 9.12
CA SER A 7 19.73 13.78 9.29
C SER A 7 18.53 14.39 10.00
N TRP A 8 17.31 13.97 9.65
CA TRP A 8 16.09 14.46 10.31
C TRP A 8 16.00 14.00 11.76
N VAL A 9 16.35 12.74 12.05
CA VAL A 9 16.40 12.23 13.42
C VAL A 9 17.40 13.02 14.27
N VAL A 10 18.59 13.32 13.74
CA VAL A 10 19.57 14.18 14.44
C VAL A 10 19.02 15.59 14.68
N LEU A 11 18.28 16.15 13.71
CA LEU A 11 17.62 17.43 13.89
C LEU A 11 16.59 17.40 15.03
N PHE A 12 15.71 16.40 15.04
CA PHE A 12 14.68 16.25 16.08
C PHE A 12 15.29 16.17 17.48
N ILE A 13 16.38 15.40 17.62
CA ILE A 13 17.12 15.31 18.89
C ILE A 13 17.74 16.66 19.29
N LYS A 14 18.27 17.43 18.33
CA LYS A 14 18.85 18.76 18.60
C LYS A 14 17.80 19.81 18.96
N HIS A 15 16.63 19.76 18.33
CA HIS A 15 15.53 20.66 18.62
C HIS A 15 14.98 20.43 20.05
N GLY A 16 15.06 19.19 20.53
CA GLY A 16 14.62 18.77 21.86
C GLY A 16 13.42 17.84 21.75
N LEU A 17 13.39 16.80 22.59
CA LEU A 17 12.32 15.81 22.60
C LEU A 17 11.49 16.01 23.87
N GLU A 18 10.28 16.53 23.70
CA GLU A 18 9.41 16.88 24.81
C GLU A 18 8.18 15.94 24.82
N PRO A 19 8.00 15.09 25.86
CA PRO A 19 6.87 14.15 25.91
C PRO A 19 5.49 14.81 25.85
N SER A 20 5.37 16.05 26.32
CA SER A 20 4.11 16.80 26.27
C SER A 20 3.67 17.17 24.85
N ASN A 21 4.58 17.13 23.86
CA ASN A 21 4.27 17.37 22.45
C ASN A 21 3.55 16.19 21.78
N SER A 22 3.56 15.00 22.38
CA SER A 22 2.97 13.79 21.80
C SER A 22 1.88 13.21 22.71
N PRO A 23 0.67 13.80 22.74
CA PRO A 23 -0.42 13.27 23.54
C PRO A 23 -0.81 11.85 23.08
N VAL A 24 -1.18 11.00 24.05
CA VAL A 24 -1.55 9.59 23.80
C VAL A 24 -2.80 9.47 22.92
N LEU A 25 -3.70 10.46 22.99
CA LEU A 25 -4.91 10.55 22.19
C LEU A 25 -4.91 11.86 21.41
N GLY A 26 -5.01 11.76 20.08
CA GLY A 26 -5.18 12.91 19.19
C GLY A 26 -6.64 13.29 18.98
N ASP A 27 -6.87 14.40 18.30
CA ASP A 27 -8.22 14.82 17.86
C ASP A 27 -8.81 13.84 16.82
N GLY A 28 -10.13 13.67 16.82
CA GLY A 28 -10.85 12.76 15.94
C GLY A 28 -10.61 13.05 14.46
N LYS A 29 -10.46 14.33 14.07
CA LYS A 29 -10.11 14.73 12.69
C LYS A 29 -8.70 14.25 12.30
N GLY A 30 -7.73 14.40 13.20
CA GLY A 30 -6.35 13.95 12.98
C GLY A 30 -6.25 12.43 12.85
N ILE A 31 -7.00 11.69 13.66
CA ILE A 31 -7.02 10.21 13.61
C ILE A 31 -7.53 9.72 12.24
N ALA A 32 -8.61 10.29 11.71
CA ALA A 32 -9.15 9.90 10.41
C ALA A 32 -8.17 10.16 9.26
N GLN A 33 -7.52 11.34 9.27
CA GLN A 33 -6.53 11.71 8.27
C GLN A 33 -5.29 10.79 8.31
N ILE A 34 -4.79 10.47 9.50
CA ILE A 34 -3.64 9.56 9.67
C ILE A 34 -3.99 8.15 9.21
N LEU A 35 -5.17 7.62 9.55
CA LEU A 35 -5.59 6.28 9.14
C LEU A 35 -5.66 6.15 7.61
N GLY A 36 -6.25 7.13 6.93
CA GLY A 36 -6.28 7.18 5.47
C GLY A 36 -4.86 7.19 4.87
N ASN A 37 -3.98 8.02 5.43
CA ASN A 37 -2.58 8.11 4.99
C ASN A 37 -1.81 6.80 5.22
N ILE A 38 -2.04 6.09 6.33
CA ILE A 38 -1.44 4.78 6.59
C ILE A 38 -1.88 3.77 5.51
N VAL A 39 -3.19 3.65 5.27
CA VAL A 39 -3.72 2.72 4.25
C VAL A 39 -3.17 3.06 2.86
N PHE A 40 -3.00 4.34 2.55
CA PHE A 40 -2.40 4.80 1.30
C PHE A 40 -0.92 4.40 1.18
N ASN A 41 -0.11 4.63 2.22
CA ASN A 41 1.33 4.31 2.19
C ASN A 41 1.63 2.80 2.11
N TYR A 42 0.71 1.95 2.56
CA TYR A 42 0.82 0.50 2.44
C TYR A 42 0.07 -0.09 1.23
N ALA A 43 -0.38 0.73 0.28
CA ALA A 43 -1.13 0.29 -0.91
C ALA A 43 -0.26 -0.39 -2.00
N TYR A 44 0.82 -1.07 -1.61
CA TYR A 44 1.74 -1.74 -2.53
C TYR A 44 1.12 -2.99 -3.21
N ILE A 45 -0.08 -3.43 -2.80
CA ILE A 45 -0.79 -4.53 -3.48
C ILE A 45 -1.03 -4.24 -4.96
N THR A 46 -1.11 -2.96 -5.32
CA THR A 46 -1.38 -2.50 -6.69
C THR A 46 -0.20 -2.73 -7.62
N THR A 47 1.02 -2.74 -7.08
CA THR A 47 2.26 -2.95 -7.84
C THR A 47 2.81 -4.36 -7.66
N LEU A 48 2.36 -5.07 -6.62
CA LEU A 48 2.92 -6.37 -6.25
C LEU A 48 2.79 -7.44 -7.34
N PRO A 49 1.65 -7.63 -8.04
CA PRO A 49 1.54 -8.62 -9.10
C PRO A 49 2.50 -8.34 -10.26
N SER A 50 2.59 -7.08 -10.70
CA SER A 50 3.51 -6.69 -11.78
C SER A 50 4.97 -6.86 -11.36
N TRP A 51 5.31 -6.52 -10.12
CA TRP A 51 6.66 -6.75 -9.58
C TRP A 51 7.00 -8.25 -9.49
N VAL A 52 6.06 -9.09 -9.06
CA VAL A 52 6.25 -10.55 -9.01
C VAL A 52 6.47 -11.12 -10.41
N ASN A 53 5.73 -10.64 -11.42
CA ASN A 53 5.90 -11.09 -12.80
C ASN A 53 7.27 -10.73 -13.39
N GLU A 54 7.85 -9.60 -12.99
CA GLU A 54 9.18 -9.14 -13.41
C GLU A 54 10.32 -9.66 -12.52
N SER A 55 9.99 -10.28 -11.38
CA SER A 55 10.97 -10.81 -10.43
C SER A 55 11.63 -12.07 -10.98
N LYS A 56 12.94 -12.18 -10.81
CA LYS A 56 13.68 -13.40 -11.17
C LYS A 56 13.20 -14.58 -10.33
N SER A 57 13.21 -15.78 -10.92
CA SER A 57 12.76 -17.02 -10.26
C SER A 57 13.50 -17.38 -8.97
N ASN A 58 14.71 -16.86 -8.74
CA ASN A 58 15.45 -17.11 -7.50
C ASN A 58 15.05 -16.18 -6.32
N VAL A 59 14.24 -15.15 -6.57
CA VAL A 59 13.93 -14.14 -5.57
C VAL A 59 12.89 -14.69 -4.61
N ASN A 60 13.22 -14.73 -3.32
CA ASN A 60 12.26 -15.08 -2.29
C ASN A 60 11.28 -13.91 -2.06
N ILE A 61 10.17 -13.92 -2.81
CA ILE A 61 9.11 -12.91 -2.80
C ILE A 61 8.68 -12.54 -1.37
N LYS A 62 8.44 -13.55 -0.51
CA LYS A 62 8.01 -13.30 0.87
C LYS A 62 9.03 -12.54 1.68
N LYS A 63 10.28 -13.01 1.67
CA LYS A 63 11.35 -12.42 2.47
C LYS A 63 11.54 -10.96 2.06
N THR A 64 11.47 -10.69 0.77
CA THR A 64 11.58 -9.34 0.22
C THR A 64 10.44 -8.44 0.70
N ILE A 65 9.18 -8.88 0.59
CA ILE A 65 8.01 -8.09 1.03
C ILE A 65 8.04 -7.84 2.54
N TRP A 66 8.32 -8.86 3.34
CA TRP A 66 8.36 -8.71 4.79
C TRP A 66 9.51 -7.84 5.26
N ALA A 67 10.70 -8.00 4.67
CA ALA A 67 11.85 -7.17 5.01
C ALA A 67 11.61 -5.70 4.61
N SER A 68 11.06 -5.45 3.41
CA SER A 68 10.79 -4.09 2.95
C SER A 68 9.67 -3.43 3.75
N SER A 69 8.58 -4.15 4.01
CA SER A 69 7.47 -3.64 4.82
C SER A 69 7.93 -3.36 6.25
N GLY A 70 8.62 -4.30 6.88
CA GLY A 70 9.10 -4.13 8.26
C GLY A 70 10.10 -2.97 8.41
N PHE A 71 11.01 -2.82 7.45
CA PHE A 71 11.95 -1.69 7.43
C PHE A 71 11.24 -0.34 7.25
N SER A 72 10.26 -0.26 6.35
CA SER A 72 9.46 0.95 6.16
C SER A 72 8.62 1.29 7.40
N THR A 73 7.99 0.28 8.03
CA THR A 73 7.25 0.47 9.29
C THR A 73 8.15 1.01 10.38
N PHE A 74 9.35 0.44 10.53
CA PHE A 74 10.33 0.93 11.50
C PHE A 74 10.69 2.40 11.26
N LEU A 75 10.98 2.78 10.01
CA LEU A 75 11.29 4.17 9.68
C LEU A 75 10.11 5.11 9.92
N PHE A 76 8.88 4.72 9.58
CA PHE A 76 7.69 5.51 9.85
C PHE A 76 7.46 5.74 11.34
N ILE A 77 7.67 4.71 12.17
CA ILE A 77 7.55 4.84 13.63
C ILE A 77 8.63 5.78 14.16
N VAL A 78 9.90 5.58 13.78
CA VAL A 78 11.02 6.40 14.28
C VAL A 78 10.87 7.86 13.90
N VAL A 79 10.61 8.14 12.62
CA VAL A 79 10.47 9.53 12.12
C VAL A 79 9.19 10.17 12.66
N GLY A 80 8.08 9.43 12.69
CA GLY A 80 6.80 9.93 13.19
C GLY A 80 6.84 10.26 14.68
N LEU A 81 7.38 9.36 15.50
CA LEU A 81 7.46 9.55 16.96
C LEU A 81 8.46 10.64 17.34
N LEU A 82 9.66 10.63 16.76
CA LEU A 82 10.65 11.66 17.08
C LEU A 82 10.25 13.03 16.52
N GLY A 83 9.59 13.05 15.36
CA GLY A 83 9.03 14.28 14.80
C GLY A 83 7.90 14.86 15.65
N SER A 84 6.99 14.02 16.19
CA SER A 84 5.92 14.48 17.09
C SER A 84 6.46 14.97 18.42
N LEU A 85 7.46 14.31 18.99
CA LEU A 85 8.11 14.75 20.23
C LEU A 85 8.90 16.06 20.06
N ALA A 86 9.48 16.28 18.87
CA ALA A 86 10.20 17.52 18.58
C ALA A 86 9.25 18.70 18.32
N PHE A 87 8.17 18.48 17.59
CA PHE A 87 7.28 19.57 17.13
C PHE A 87 5.83 19.34 17.56
N GLY A 88 5.47 19.88 18.73
CA GLY A 88 4.12 19.67 19.32
C GLY A 88 2.98 20.44 18.65
N ASN A 89 3.25 21.57 18.00
CA ASN A 89 2.21 22.45 17.43
C ASN A 89 2.52 22.81 15.96
N MET A 90 2.35 21.85 15.06
CA MET A 90 2.44 22.13 13.62
C MET A 90 1.16 22.84 13.14
N PRO A 91 1.27 23.92 12.35
CA PRO A 91 0.11 24.53 11.67
C PRO A 91 -0.67 23.51 10.83
N SER A 92 -2.00 23.65 10.78
CA SER A 92 -2.89 22.71 10.08
C SER A 92 -2.66 22.61 8.56
N ASN A 93 -1.98 23.60 7.98
CA ASN A 93 -1.60 23.66 6.56
C ASN A 93 -0.10 23.38 6.34
N SER A 94 0.60 22.89 7.35
CA SER A 94 2.02 22.56 7.30
C SER A 94 2.24 21.06 7.38
N ASP A 95 3.43 20.65 7.00
CA ASP A 95 3.91 19.27 7.10
C ASP A 95 5.27 19.24 7.82
N ILE A 96 5.73 18.03 8.16
CA ILE A 96 7.02 17.87 8.84
C ILE A 96 8.18 18.49 8.04
N LEU A 97 8.08 18.50 6.71
CA LEU A 97 9.10 19.00 5.80
C LEU A 97 9.24 20.52 5.91
N SER A 98 8.12 21.24 5.89
CA SER A 98 8.07 22.70 6.06
C SER A 98 8.56 23.12 7.45
N VAL A 99 8.23 22.36 8.50
CA VAL A 99 8.70 22.62 9.87
C VAL A 99 10.20 22.36 10.02
N ILE A 100 10.72 21.30 9.41
CA ILE A 100 12.17 21.04 9.35
C ILE A 100 12.90 22.19 8.64
N ASN A 101 12.33 22.73 7.57
CA ASN A 101 12.97 23.81 6.80
C ASN A 101 13.03 25.14 7.56
N SER A 102 12.01 25.42 8.38
CA SER A 102 11.92 26.64 9.20
C SER A 102 12.64 26.54 10.54
N SER A 103 13.04 25.34 10.97
CA SER A 103 13.77 25.13 12.23
C SER A 103 15.16 25.80 12.19
N PRO A 104 15.55 26.51 13.27
CA PRO A 104 16.86 27.16 13.36
C PRO A 104 18.01 26.16 13.48
N GLU A 105 17.75 24.93 13.95
CA GLU A 105 18.75 23.86 14.07
C GLU A 105 19.06 23.17 12.73
N ALA A 106 18.30 23.48 11.68
CA ALA A 106 18.42 22.85 10.37
C ALA A 106 19.69 23.30 9.64
N ASN A 107 20.63 22.36 9.49
CA ASN A 107 21.82 22.57 8.67
C ASN A 107 21.48 22.60 7.17
N ILE A 108 22.43 23.07 6.35
CA ILE A 108 22.24 23.21 4.89
C ILE A 108 21.86 21.89 4.22
N PHE A 109 22.47 20.78 4.66
CA PHE A 109 22.14 19.45 4.15
C PHE A 109 20.69 19.07 4.42
N THR A 110 20.19 19.33 5.63
CA THR A 110 18.81 19.06 6.03
C THR A 110 17.84 19.89 5.20
N LYS A 111 18.12 21.19 5.00
CA LYS A 111 17.31 22.06 4.14
C LYS A 111 17.26 21.57 2.70
N ILE A 112 18.40 21.19 2.12
CA ILE A 112 18.43 20.59 0.78
C ILE A 112 17.64 19.28 0.75
N SER A 113 17.79 18.44 1.77
CA SER A 113 17.12 17.14 1.84
C SER A 113 15.59 17.25 1.86
N VAL A 114 15.05 18.30 2.49
CA VAL A 114 13.60 18.57 2.53
C VAL A 114 13.02 18.79 1.14
N TYR A 115 13.74 19.47 0.26
CA TYR A 115 13.30 19.71 -1.12
C TYR A 115 13.65 18.55 -2.06
N ALA A 116 14.84 17.97 -1.92
CA ALA A 116 15.30 16.89 -2.77
C ALA A 116 14.54 15.59 -2.55
N PHE A 117 14.09 15.34 -1.32
CA PHE A 117 13.42 14.09 -0.95
C PHE A 117 12.07 13.89 -1.68
N PRO A 118 11.09 14.81 -1.59
CA PRO A 118 9.84 14.65 -2.32
C PRO A 118 10.07 14.58 -3.82
N PHE A 119 10.99 15.38 -4.36
CA PHE A 119 11.33 15.33 -5.78
C PHE A 119 11.85 13.95 -6.18
N ALA A 120 12.83 13.39 -5.47
CA ALA A 120 13.38 12.08 -5.78
C ALA A 120 12.31 10.96 -5.70
N VAL A 121 11.45 11.01 -4.69
CA VAL A 121 10.36 10.03 -4.52
C VAL A 121 9.33 10.16 -5.64
N LEU A 122 8.86 11.37 -5.95
CA LEU A 122 7.85 11.61 -6.97
C LEU A 122 8.37 11.32 -8.38
N THR A 123 9.57 11.79 -8.71
CA THR A 123 10.20 11.55 -10.03
C THR A 123 10.45 10.07 -10.27
N ALA A 124 10.82 9.29 -9.25
CA ALA A 124 10.99 7.85 -9.40
C ALA A 124 9.65 7.10 -9.50
N SER A 125 8.64 7.53 -8.73
CA SER A 125 7.38 6.79 -8.60
C SER A 125 6.43 7.02 -9.77
N ILE A 126 6.35 8.24 -10.31
CA ILE A 126 5.42 8.60 -11.39
C ILE A 126 5.62 7.71 -12.64
N PRO A 127 6.85 7.58 -13.20
CA PRO A 127 7.05 6.74 -14.39
C PRO A 127 6.75 5.27 -14.12
N VAL A 128 7.13 4.76 -12.95
CA VAL A 128 6.88 3.36 -12.55
C VAL A 128 5.39 3.08 -12.48
N PHE A 129 4.60 3.94 -11.82
CA PHE A 129 3.15 3.78 -11.76
C PHE A 129 2.49 3.90 -13.13
N SER A 130 2.91 4.85 -13.97
CA SER A 130 2.40 4.96 -15.34
C SER A 130 2.68 3.70 -16.18
N ILE A 131 3.85 3.08 -16.01
CA ILE A 131 4.19 1.83 -16.69
C ILE A 131 3.29 0.68 -16.21
N ILE A 132 3.08 0.56 -14.89
CA ILE A 132 2.24 -0.49 -14.29
C ILE A 132 0.78 -0.34 -14.75
N VAL A 133 0.21 0.86 -14.68
CA VAL A 133 -1.16 1.12 -15.15
C VAL A 133 -1.30 0.80 -16.64
N LYS A 134 -0.32 1.19 -17.46
CA LYS A 134 -0.30 0.84 -18.89
C LYS A 134 -0.31 -0.67 -19.10
N TYR A 135 0.52 -1.44 -18.38
CA TYR A 135 0.53 -2.90 -18.49
C TYR A 135 -0.79 -3.53 -18.06
N ASN A 136 -1.38 -3.05 -16.97
CA ASN A 136 -2.68 -3.54 -16.49
C ASN A 136 -3.78 -3.28 -17.53
N LEU A 137 -3.80 -2.11 -18.19
CA LEU A 137 -4.77 -1.78 -19.23
C LEU A 137 -4.56 -2.60 -20.52
N LEU A 138 -3.31 -2.87 -20.89
CA LEU A 138 -3.00 -3.74 -22.03
C LEU A 138 -3.47 -5.18 -21.78
N GLN A 139 -3.37 -5.67 -20.55
CA GLN A 139 -3.90 -6.99 -20.16
C GLN A 139 -5.44 -7.05 -20.24
N THR A 140 -6.14 -5.93 -20.07
CA THR A 140 -7.59 -5.85 -20.31
C THR A 140 -7.99 -5.75 -21.79
N LYS A 141 -7.06 -6.01 -22.72
CA LYS A 141 -7.24 -5.94 -24.19
C LYS A 141 -7.54 -4.53 -24.72
N LEU A 142 -7.16 -3.48 -23.98
CA LEU A 142 -7.30 -2.09 -24.42
C LEU A 142 -6.19 -1.77 -25.44
N PRO A 143 -6.48 -1.05 -26.55
CA PRO A 143 -5.47 -0.75 -27.57
C PRO A 143 -4.33 0.09 -26.99
N LYS A 144 -3.11 -0.13 -27.52
CA LYS A 144 -1.87 0.51 -27.02
C LYS A 144 -1.99 2.03 -26.88
N PHE A 145 -2.63 2.69 -27.84
CA PHE A 145 -2.83 4.14 -27.78
C PHE A 145 -3.73 4.55 -26.61
N GLY A 146 -4.86 3.87 -26.41
CA GLY A 146 -5.76 4.14 -25.29
C GLY A 146 -5.09 3.88 -23.94
N ALA A 147 -4.27 2.83 -23.84
CA ALA A 147 -3.54 2.52 -22.61
C ALA A 147 -2.51 3.61 -22.27
N ILE A 148 -1.82 4.15 -23.26
CA ILE A 148 -0.89 5.29 -23.10
C ILE A 148 -1.65 6.56 -22.68
N LEU A 149 -2.77 6.85 -23.36
CA LEU A 149 -3.58 8.03 -23.08
C LEU A 149 -4.09 8.01 -21.63
N LEU A 150 -4.63 6.89 -21.17
CA LEU A 150 -5.17 6.75 -19.82
C LEU A 150 -4.09 6.67 -18.74
N ALA A 151 -2.96 5.99 -18.99
CA ALA A 151 -1.94 5.78 -17.96
C ALA A 151 -0.96 6.95 -17.79
N ILE A 152 -0.74 7.73 -18.86
CA ILE A 152 0.25 8.80 -18.90
C ILE A 152 -0.42 10.16 -18.98
N PHE A 153 -1.25 10.41 -19.98
CA PHE A 153 -1.75 11.76 -20.26
C PHE A 153 -2.94 12.17 -19.40
N LEU A 154 -3.90 11.26 -19.18
CA LEU A 154 -5.12 11.55 -18.43
C LEU A 154 -4.84 12.07 -17.01
N PRO A 155 -3.91 11.51 -16.21
CA PRO A 155 -3.59 12.05 -14.89
C PRO A 155 -3.15 13.51 -14.95
N TRP A 156 -2.30 13.91 -15.91
CA TRP A 156 -1.85 15.29 -16.06
C TRP A 156 -2.97 16.23 -16.51
N ILE A 157 -3.81 15.78 -17.43
CA ILE A 157 -4.99 16.55 -17.90
C ILE A 157 -5.94 16.84 -16.75
N ILE A 158 -6.09 15.90 -15.81
CA ILE A 158 -6.93 16.08 -14.61
C ILE A 158 -6.19 16.90 -13.55
N VAL A 159 -4.90 16.68 -13.33
CA VAL A 159 -4.17 17.36 -12.24
C VAL A 159 -3.99 18.85 -12.53
N ILE A 160 -3.58 19.24 -13.74
CA ILE A 160 -3.21 20.63 -14.07
C ILE A 160 -4.33 21.64 -13.75
N PRO A 161 -5.60 21.43 -14.15
CA PRO A 161 -6.69 22.36 -13.84
C PRO A 161 -7.05 22.42 -12.35
N PHE A 162 -6.70 21.37 -11.60
CA PHE A 162 -7.04 21.22 -10.18
C PHE A 162 -5.84 21.51 -9.25
N MET A 163 -4.72 22.01 -9.77
CA MET A 163 -3.53 22.35 -8.97
C MET A 163 -3.75 23.52 -8.00
N THR A 164 -4.79 24.33 -8.20
CA THR A 164 -5.09 25.48 -7.34
C THR A 164 -6.09 25.11 -6.22
N GLY A 165 -5.73 25.47 -4.98
CA GLY A 165 -6.55 25.22 -3.78
C GLY A 165 -6.55 23.76 -3.31
N ASP A 166 -7.51 23.41 -2.45
CA ASP A 166 -7.54 22.11 -1.75
C ASP A 166 -8.26 20.99 -2.53
N ARG A 167 -8.70 21.26 -3.77
CA ARG A 167 -9.54 20.32 -4.54
C ARG A 167 -8.82 19.02 -4.87
N LEU A 168 -7.54 19.09 -5.22
CA LEU A 168 -6.73 17.91 -5.51
C LEU A 168 -6.51 17.08 -4.25
N LEU A 169 -6.32 17.73 -3.10
CA LEU A 169 -6.23 17.08 -1.79
C LEU A 169 -7.52 16.32 -1.46
N TYR A 170 -8.70 16.94 -1.67
CA TYR A 170 -9.98 16.25 -1.48
C TYR A 170 -10.14 15.06 -2.41
N ILE A 171 -9.92 15.25 -3.72
CA ILE A 171 -10.02 14.15 -4.71
C ILE A 171 -9.07 13.00 -4.33
N SER A 172 -7.84 13.31 -3.92
CA SER A 172 -6.86 12.30 -3.51
C SER A 172 -7.31 11.55 -2.24
N ASN A 173 -7.80 12.26 -1.23
CA ASN A 173 -8.29 11.66 0.02
C ASN A 173 -9.50 10.74 -0.24
N TYR A 174 -10.46 11.18 -1.06
CA TYR A 174 -11.63 10.35 -1.39
C TYR A 174 -11.27 9.17 -2.30
N ALA A 175 -10.50 9.40 -3.36
CA ALA A 175 -10.11 8.35 -4.28
C ALA A 175 -9.28 7.27 -3.56
N SER A 176 -8.33 7.68 -2.71
CA SER A 176 -7.54 6.73 -1.93
C SER A 176 -8.43 5.95 -0.97
N LEU A 177 -9.34 6.58 -0.24
CA LEU A 177 -10.19 5.87 0.72
C LEU A 177 -11.10 4.83 0.05
N PHE A 178 -11.70 5.12 -1.10
CA PHE A 178 -12.54 4.14 -1.82
C PHE A 178 -11.72 3.09 -2.56
N PHE A 179 -10.82 3.51 -3.45
CA PHE A 179 -10.09 2.60 -4.33
C PHE A 179 -9.01 1.82 -3.56
N SER A 180 -8.27 2.47 -2.67
CA SER A 180 -7.23 1.78 -1.87
C SER A 180 -7.85 0.76 -0.93
N SER A 181 -8.97 1.08 -0.27
CA SER A 181 -9.65 0.11 0.61
C SER A 181 -10.18 -1.10 -0.17
N ALA A 182 -10.78 -0.87 -1.32
CA ALA A 182 -11.25 -1.96 -2.18
C ALA A 182 -10.08 -2.84 -2.67
N SER A 183 -9.01 -2.23 -3.16
CA SER A 183 -7.84 -2.94 -3.70
C SER A 183 -7.02 -3.64 -2.63
N ASN A 184 -6.84 -3.05 -1.44
CA ASN A 184 -6.01 -3.60 -0.37
C ASN A 184 -6.72 -4.70 0.42
N PHE A 185 -8.04 -4.61 0.57
CA PHE A 185 -8.77 -5.47 1.51
C PHE A 185 -9.86 -6.30 0.85
N ILE A 186 -10.69 -5.70 0.00
CA ILE A 186 -11.85 -6.40 -0.58
C ILE A 186 -11.41 -7.37 -1.68
N ILE A 187 -10.63 -6.92 -2.65
CA ILE A 187 -10.24 -7.73 -3.81
C ILE A 187 -9.42 -8.97 -3.38
N PRO A 188 -8.34 -8.85 -2.57
CA PRO A 188 -7.57 -10.02 -2.13
C PRO A 188 -8.42 -11.02 -1.35
N LEU A 189 -9.37 -10.53 -0.54
CA LEU A 189 -10.31 -11.37 0.18
C LEU A 189 -11.23 -12.14 -0.75
N LEU A 190 -11.83 -11.47 -1.73
CA LEU A 190 -12.72 -12.12 -2.70
C LEU A 190 -11.96 -13.19 -3.50
N ILE A 191 -10.74 -12.89 -3.93
CA ILE A 191 -9.85 -13.85 -4.61
C ILE A 191 -9.58 -15.04 -3.69
N TYR A 192 -9.24 -14.81 -2.41
CA TYR A 192 -9.01 -15.89 -1.45
C TYR A 192 -10.25 -16.77 -1.25
N LEU A 193 -11.43 -16.17 -1.00
CA LEU A 193 -12.67 -16.92 -0.80
C LEU A 193 -13.05 -17.73 -2.04
N LYS A 194 -12.92 -17.15 -3.24
CA LYS A 194 -13.14 -17.86 -4.51
C LYS A 194 -12.14 -18.98 -4.73
N SER A 195 -10.87 -18.79 -4.36
CA SER A 195 -9.86 -19.84 -4.44
C SER A 195 -10.17 -21.02 -3.50
N VAL A 196 -10.72 -20.76 -2.31
CA VAL A 196 -11.14 -21.79 -1.36
C VAL A 196 -12.39 -22.52 -1.88
N GLN A 197 -13.36 -21.79 -2.41
CA GLN A 197 -14.56 -22.37 -3.02
C GLN A 197 -14.20 -23.26 -4.22
N PHE A 198 -13.30 -22.79 -5.08
CA PHE A 198 -12.79 -23.55 -6.22
C PHE A 198 -12.16 -24.89 -5.79
N ARG A 199 -11.38 -24.89 -4.70
CA ARG A 199 -10.81 -26.12 -4.13
C ARG A 199 -11.87 -27.07 -3.58
N LYS A 200 -12.90 -26.56 -2.91
CA LYS A 200 -13.99 -27.37 -2.35
C LYS A 200 -14.87 -28.01 -3.43
N ASN A 201 -15.05 -27.32 -4.56
CA ASN A 201 -15.87 -27.78 -5.68
C ASN A 201 -15.12 -28.70 -6.66
N GLY A 202 -14.06 -29.37 -6.19
CA GLY A 202 -13.29 -30.32 -7.01
C GLY A 202 -12.47 -29.68 -8.14
N ARG A 203 -12.16 -28.38 -8.06
CA ARG A 203 -11.32 -27.64 -9.03
C ARG A 203 -11.85 -27.65 -10.46
N THR A 204 -13.17 -27.73 -10.61
CA THR A 204 -13.82 -27.65 -11.92
C THR A 204 -13.79 -26.22 -12.45
N MET A 205 -13.20 -26.02 -13.63
CA MET A 205 -13.16 -24.71 -14.29
C MET A 205 -14.19 -24.62 -15.42
N THR A 206 -14.75 -23.44 -15.63
CA THR A 206 -15.54 -23.16 -16.82
C THR A 206 -14.65 -23.04 -18.05
N ASP A 207 -15.18 -23.29 -19.26
CA ASP A 207 -14.41 -23.18 -20.50
C ASP A 207 -13.80 -21.79 -20.70
N HIS A 208 -14.52 -20.75 -20.26
CA HIS A 208 -14.02 -19.38 -20.27
C HIS A 208 -12.79 -19.20 -19.36
N GLN A 209 -12.78 -19.81 -18.17
CA GLN A 209 -11.62 -19.77 -17.26
C GLN A 209 -10.42 -20.51 -17.85
N LYS A 210 -10.65 -21.64 -18.54
CA LYS A 210 -9.60 -22.38 -19.25
C LYS A 210 -8.99 -21.54 -20.36
N GLN A 211 -9.81 -20.79 -21.09
CA GLN A 211 -9.34 -19.88 -22.13
C GLN A 211 -8.48 -18.75 -21.55
N ILE A 212 -8.91 -18.13 -20.45
CA ILE A 212 -8.11 -17.09 -19.75
C ILE A 212 -6.75 -17.64 -19.31
N LEU A 213 -6.71 -18.85 -18.76
CA LEU A 213 -5.46 -19.47 -18.32
C LEU A 213 -4.52 -19.77 -19.50
N LYS A 214 -5.07 -20.28 -20.61
CA LYS A 214 -4.31 -20.48 -21.85
C LYS A 214 -3.75 -19.17 -22.40
N GLU A 215 -4.54 -18.09 -22.40
CA GLU A 215 -4.07 -16.75 -22.78
C GLU A 215 -2.97 -16.24 -21.84
N ALA A 216 -2.98 -16.63 -20.56
CA ALA A 216 -1.95 -16.32 -19.58
C ALA A 216 -0.73 -17.27 -19.64
N GLY A 217 -0.71 -18.25 -20.56
CA GLY A 217 0.37 -19.24 -20.68
C GLY A 217 0.39 -20.31 -19.59
N ILE A 218 -0.70 -20.45 -18.83
CA ILE A 218 -0.87 -21.47 -17.78
C ILE A 218 -1.71 -22.61 -18.34
N ASP A 219 -1.20 -23.85 -18.27
CA ASP A 219 -2.00 -25.01 -18.70
C ASP A 219 -3.12 -25.29 -17.70
N PRO A 220 -4.41 -25.12 -18.09
CA PRO A 220 -5.53 -25.35 -17.18
C PRO A 220 -5.66 -26.82 -16.75
N ILE A 221 -5.13 -27.77 -17.53
CA ILE A 221 -5.20 -29.20 -17.21
C ILE A 221 -4.42 -29.49 -15.92
N LEU A 222 -3.30 -28.82 -15.70
CA LEU A 222 -2.50 -28.95 -14.46
C LEU A 222 -3.29 -28.55 -13.20
N LEU A 223 -4.28 -27.67 -13.34
CA LEU A 223 -5.07 -27.16 -12.22
C LEU A 223 -6.36 -27.95 -11.97
N GLU A 224 -6.90 -28.63 -12.99
CA GLU A 224 -8.10 -29.48 -12.89
C GLU A 224 -7.81 -30.92 -12.48
N GLN A 225 -6.57 -31.40 -12.61
CA GLN A 225 -6.23 -32.76 -12.21
C GLN A 225 -6.57 -33.01 -10.74
N PRO A 226 -7.34 -34.07 -10.41
CA PRO A 226 -7.47 -34.52 -9.04
C PRO A 226 -6.06 -34.87 -8.56
N MET A 227 -5.60 -34.19 -7.51
CA MET A 227 -4.27 -34.45 -6.98
C MET A 227 -4.16 -35.92 -6.61
N SER A 228 -3.20 -36.61 -7.21
CA SER A 228 -2.71 -37.86 -6.66
C SER A 228 -2.26 -37.62 -5.21
N PRO A 229 -2.34 -38.61 -4.32
CA PRO A 229 -1.85 -38.46 -2.94
C PRO A 229 -0.37 -38.03 -2.86
N SER A 230 0.44 -38.25 -3.90
CA SER A 230 1.82 -37.73 -4.00
C SER A 230 1.89 -36.23 -4.34
N SER A 231 1.04 -35.74 -5.24
CA SER A 231 1.02 -34.33 -5.65
C SER A 231 0.33 -33.41 -4.62
N SER A 232 -0.54 -33.96 -3.76
CA SER A 232 -1.04 -33.23 -2.58
C SER A 232 0.07 -32.86 -1.61
N VAL A 233 1.07 -33.73 -1.44
CA VAL A 233 2.23 -33.48 -0.57
C VAL A 233 3.13 -32.40 -1.18
N GLU A 234 3.43 -32.47 -2.48
CA GLU A 234 4.20 -31.41 -3.17
C GLU A 234 3.47 -30.05 -3.17
N LEU A 235 2.14 -30.03 -3.30
CA LEU A 235 1.38 -28.80 -3.20
C LEU A 235 1.33 -28.27 -1.76
N GLU A 236 1.32 -29.15 -0.76
CA GLU A 236 1.41 -28.78 0.65
C GLU A 236 2.81 -28.23 0.98
N GLU A 237 3.87 -28.78 0.39
CA GLU A 237 5.24 -28.26 0.44
C GLU A 237 5.37 -26.90 -0.28
N LEU A 238 4.80 -26.75 -1.48
CA LEU A 238 4.71 -25.46 -2.16
C LEU A 238 3.91 -24.46 -1.32
N GLN A 239 2.83 -24.88 -0.66
CA GLN A 239 2.07 -24.03 0.25
C GLN A 239 2.83 -23.69 1.53
N LEU A 240 3.68 -24.58 2.04
CA LEU A 240 4.65 -24.28 3.10
C LEU A 240 5.66 -23.23 2.64
N ILE A 241 6.13 -23.33 1.39
CA ILE A 241 6.94 -22.32 0.71
C ILE A 241 6.18 -21.00 0.55
N TYR A 242 4.83 -20.98 0.62
CA TYR A 242 3.96 -19.78 0.65
C TYR A 242 3.36 -19.39 2.02
N ARG A 243 3.52 -20.22 3.08
CA ARG A 243 3.17 -19.87 4.47
C ARG A 243 4.10 -18.83 5.07
N VAL A 244 3.56 -17.67 5.42
CA VAL A 244 4.29 -16.63 6.16
C VAL A 244 4.76 -17.16 7.52
N PHE A 245 3.91 -17.96 8.17
CA PHE A 245 4.19 -18.56 9.45
C PHE A 245 4.22 -20.09 9.31
N PRO A 246 5.39 -20.71 9.08
CA PRO A 246 5.49 -22.16 8.91
C PRO A 246 5.05 -22.93 10.17
N ARG A 247 5.06 -22.28 11.34
CA ARG A 247 4.68 -22.84 12.64
C ARG A 247 3.20 -22.65 13.00
N LEU A 248 2.41 -21.95 12.19
CA LEU A 248 0.98 -21.74 12.47
C LEU A 248 0.13 -22.74 11.68
N ASP A 249 -0.71 -23.49 12.40
CA ASP A 249 -1.71 -24.39 11.82
C ASP A 249 -2.63 -23.62 10.87
N LEU A 250 -3.13 -24.32 9.83
CA LEU A 250 -3.99 -23.73 8.81
C LEU A 250 -5.25 -23.11 9.42
N GLU A 251 -5.79 -23.78 10.45
CA GLU A 251 -6.89 -23.28 11.27
C GLU A 251 -6.58 -21.93 11.93
N LYS A 252 -5.38 -21.80 12.53
CA LYS A 252 -4.96 -20.57 13.20
C LYS A 252 -4.74 -19.45 12.19
N CYS A 253 -4.11 -19.74 11.05
CA CYS A 253 -3.98 -18.79 9.94
C CYS A 253 -5.35 -18.31 9.42
N LYS A 254 -6.32 -19.23 9.28
CA LYS A 254 -7.69 -18.89 8.89
C LYS A 254 -8.38 -18.02 9.93
N ARG A 255 -8.23 -18.32 11.23
CA ARG A 255 -8.77 -17.50 12.32
C ARG A 255 -8.14 -16.10 12.35
N VAL A 256 -6.83 -16.00 12.17
CA VAL A 256 -6.12 -14.71 12.08
C VAL A 256 -6.59 -13.93 10.86
N ALA A 257 -6.69 -14.56 9.69
CA ALA A 257 -7.20 -13.90 8.49
C ALA A 257 -8.62 -13.37 8.71
N ILE A 258 -9.53 -14.20 9.24
CA ILE A 258 -10.91 -13.79 9.56
C ILE A 258 -10.90 -12.65 10.58
N ALA A 259 -10.11 -12.71 11.64
CA ALA A 259 -10.00 -11.64 12.62
C ALA A 259 -9.51 -10.32 12.01
N CYS A 260 -8.46 -10.37 11.17
CA CYS A 260 -7.97 -9.20 10.43
C CYS A 260 -9.05 -8.64 9.49
N ILE A 261 -9.80 -9.51 8.80
CA ILE A 261 -10.89 -9.11 7.91
C ILE A 261 -12.03 -8.47 8.69
N THR A 262 -12.43 -9.05 9.82
CA THR A 262 -13.46 -8.49 10.68
C THR A 262 -13.02 -7.13 11.22
N LEU A 263 -11.78 -7.03 11.70
CA LEU A 263 -11.19 -5.77 12.14
C LEU A 263 -11.21 -4.73 11.03
N LEU A 264 -10.75 -5.07 9.82
CA LEU A 264 -10.79 -4.18 8.65
C LEU A 264 -12.21 -3.82 8.23
N GLY A 265 -13.14 -4.76 8.31
CA GLY A 265 -14.57 -4.56 8.05
C GLY A 265 -15.23 -3.60 9.03
N PHE A 266 -14.68 -3.41 10.23
CA PHE A 266 -15.09 -2.36 11.16
C PHE A 266 -14.30 -1.05 10.95
N ILE A 267 -12.98 -1.13 10.75
CA ILE A 267 -12.11 0.03 10.57
C ILE A 267 -12.51 0.81 9.32
N ILE A 268 -12.80 0.16 8.19
CA ILE A 268 -13.12 0.86 6.93
C ILE A 268 -14.39 1.70 7.07
N PRO A 269 -15.55 1.17 7.54
CA PRO A 269 -16.71 1.99 7.83
C PRO A 269 -16.45 3.07 8.88
N ILE A 270 -15.66 2.79 9.93
CA ILE A 270 -15.30 3.82 10.92
C ILE A 270 -14.49 4.94 10.26
N VAL A 271 -13.50 4.62 9.43
CA VAL A 271 -12.69 5.61 8.70
C VAL A 271 -13.56 6.39 7.72
N ILE A 272 -14.47 5.73 7.00
CA ILE A 272 -15.47 6.37 6.15
C ILE A 272 -16.33 7.32 6.99
N ILE A 273 -17.02 6.82 8.01
CA ILE A 273 -17.92 7.60 8.86
C ILE A 273 -17.17 8.75 9.53
N THR A 274 -16.00 8.52 10.12
CA THR A 274 -15.22 9.58 10.76
C THR A 274 -14.77 10.64 9.75
N THR A 275 -14.33 10.22 8.56
CA THR A 275 -13.99 11.16 7.48
C THR A 275 -15.22 11.95 7.03
N PHE A 276 -16.36 11.31 6.78
CA PHE A 276 -17.58 11.98 6.31
C PHE A 276 -18.32 12.77 7.40
N VAL A 277 -18.23 12.40 8.67
CA VAL A 277 -18.94 13.08 9.77
C VAL A 277 -18.11 14.23 10.32
N PHE A 278 -16.80 14.03 10.51
CA PHE A 278 -15.95 15.06 11.12
C PHE A 278 -15.40 16.08 10.12
N GLN A 279 -15.38 15.78 8.81
CA GLN A 279 -14.98 16.75 7.79
C GLN A 279 -16.05 17.83 7.53
N TYR A 280 -17.32 17.57 7.90
CA TYR A 280 -18.43 18.53 7.82
C TYR A 280 -18.88 19.08 9.18
N ALA A 281 -18.25 18.66 10.29
CA ALA A 281 -18.46 19.26 11.60
C ALA A 281 -17.65 20.56 11.72
N THR A 282 -18.20 21.61 11.10
CA THR A 282 -18.00 23.04 11.36
C THR A 282 -19.27 23.77 10.94
#